data_AF-A0A916A7M7-F1
#
_entry.id   AF-A0A916A7M7-F1
#
_cell.length_a   1.000
_cell.length_b   1.000
_cell.length_c   1.000
_cell.angle_alpha   90.00
_cell.angle_beta   90.00
_cell.angle_gamma   90.00
#
_symmetry.space_group_name_H-M   'P 1'
#
loop_
_entity.id
_entity.type
_entity.pdbx_description
1 polymer ?
#
loop_
_entity_poly.entity_id
_entity_poly.type
_entity_poly.pdbx_seq_one_letter_code
_entity_poly.pdbx_strand_id
1 'polypeptide(L)'
;MDKLIPLSIAMPLLLVKKVPSWEWSQVAETWESMRPYFLGSRPGSPRGARSSLFVNQETGQAIEKVWEAPIYAGMFGPIKV
;
A
#
# COMPACT_ATOMS: atom_id res chain seq x y z
N MET A 1 8.27 -22.22 -7.19
CA MET A 1 8.53 -20.84 -7.65
C MET A 1 7.72 -19.91 -6.76
N ASP A 2 8.38 -19.24 -5.83
CA ASP A 2 7.76 -18.26 -4.94
C ASP A 2 7.23 -17.10 -5.79
N LYS A 3 5.90 -16.98 -5.86
CA LYS A 3 5.18 -16.00 -6.70
C LYS A 3 5.19 -14.59 -6.08
N LEU A 4 6.26 -14.23 -5.40
CA LEU A 4 6.39 -12.96 -4.70
C LEU A 4 6.95 -11.90 -5.66
N ILE A 5 6.31 -10.75 -5.71
CA ILE A 5 6.76 -9.57 -6.42
C ILE A 5 7.88 -8.93 -5.59
N PRO A 6 9.09 -8.76 -6.13
CA PRO A 6 10.18 -8.06 -5.45
C PRO A 6 9.81 -6.62 -5.10
N LEU A 7 10.30 -6.11 -3.98
CA LEU A 7 10.13 -4.71 -3.57
C LEU A 7 10.56 -3.71 -4.66
N SER A 8 11.66 -4.01 -5.37
CA SER A 8 12.17 -3.19 -6.47
C SER A 8 11.20 -3.04 -7.65
N ILE A 9 10.20 -3.91 -7.75
CA ILE A 9 9.13 -3.86 -8.76
C ILE A 9 7.85 -3.30 -8.14
N ALA A 10 7.48 -3.77 -6.94
CA ALA A 10 6.24 -3.37 -6.27
C ALA A 10 6.22 -1.87 -5.92
N MET A 11 7.33 -1.33 -5.41
CA MET A 11 7.40 0.06 -4.93
C MET A 11 7.23 1.07 -6.08
N PRO A 12 7.98 1.01 -7.20
CA PRO A 12 7.77 1.94 -8.30
C PRO A 12 6.35 1.86 -8.88
N LEU A 13 5.78 0.66 -9.00
CA LEU A 13 4.41 0.48 -9.48
C LEU A 13 3.36 1.11 -8.56
N LEU A 14 3.56 1.00 -7.24
CA LEU A 14 2.69 1.66 -6.26
C LEU A 14 2.78 3.17 -6.40
N LEU A 15 4.00 3.73 -6.46
CA LEU A 15 4.21 5.17 -6.55
C LEU A 15 3.58 5.74 -7.83
N VAL A 16 3.86 5.15 -8.99
CA VAL A 16 3.30 5.60 -10.28
C VAL A 16 1.77 5.58 -10.28
N LYS A 17 1.14 4.60 -9.61
CA LYS A 17 -0.32 4.48 -9.57
C LYS A 17 -1.00 5.35 -8.52
N LYS A 18 -0.33 5.63 -7.41
CA LYS A 18 -0.96 6.22 -6.22
C LYS A 18 -0.53 7.64 -5.95
N VAL A 19 0.71 7.98 -6.23
CA VAL A 19 1.18 9.36 -6.05
C VAL A 19 0.29 10.33 -6.82
N PRO A 20 -0.03 10.14 -8.12
CA PRO A 20 -0.86 11.08 -8.88
C PRO A 20 -2.25 11.34 -8.30
N SER A 21 -2.78 10.48 -7.43
CA SER A 21 -4.12 10.67 -6.89
C SER A 21 -4.25 11.90 -5.98
N TRP A 22 -3.15 12.49 -5.56
CA TRP A 22 -3.14 13.76 -4.83
C TRP A 22 -3.89 14.88 -5.56
N GLU A 23 -3.96 14.84 -6.89
CA GLU A 23 -4.65 15.86 -7.70
C GLU A 23 -6.17 15.87 -7.48
N TRP A 24 -6.76 14.74 -7.07
CA TRP A 24 -8.22 14.60 -6.89
C TRP A 24 -8.62 14.01 -5.54
N SER A 25 -7.67 13.56 -4.72
CA SER A 25 -7.93 13.05 -3.38
C SER A 25 -8.42 14.16 -2.45
N GLN A 26 -9.48 13.88 -1.70
CA GLN A 26 -10.00 14.77 -0.65
C GLN A 26 -9.53 14.37 0.75
N VAL A 27 -9.01 13.15 0.90
CA VAL A 27 -8.58 12.57 2.17
C VAL A 27 -7.36 11.68 1.98
N ALA A 28 -6.55 11.58 3.03
CA ALA A 28 -5.43 10.66 3.12
C ALA A 28 -5.87 9.31 3.71
N GLU A 29 -5.90 8.29 2.85
CA GLU A 29 -6.20 6.90 3.22
C GLU A 29 -4.96 6.24 3.83
N THR A 30 -5.07 5.71 5.04
CA THR A 30 -3.96 5.14 5.81
C THR A 30 -3.45 3.81 5.23
N TRP A 31 -2.33 3.33 5.76
CA TRP A 31 -1.87 1.98 5.44
C TRP A 31 -2.94 0.93 5.73
N GLU A 32 -3.61 0.98 6.89
CA GLU A 32 -4.61 -0.03 7.24
C GLU A 32 -5.78 -0.10 6.25
N SER A 33 -6.23 1.05 5.72
CA SER A 33 -7.31 1.06 4.71
C SER A 33 -6.81 0.65 3.32
N MET A 34 -5.57 0.99 2.97
CA MET A 34 -5.02 0.78 1.62
C MET A 34 -4.27 -0.55 1.44
N ARG A 35 -3.79 -1.14 2.53
CA ARG A 35 -3.02 -2.39 2.56
C ARG A 35 -3.66 -3.50 1.73
N PRO A 36 -5.00 -3.73 1.75
CA PRO A 36 -5.58 -4.78 0.93
C PRO A 36 -5.39 -4.57 -0.58
N TYR A 37 -5.41 -3.32 -1.03
CA TYR A 37 -5.22 -2.93 -2.43
C TYR A 37 -3.74 -2.99 -2.85
N PHE A 38 -2.82 -2.70 -1.93
CA PHE A 38 -1.38 -2.78 -2.18
C PHE A 38 -0.89 -4.22 -2.22
N LEU A 39 -1.40 -5.07 -1.33
CA LEU A 39 -0.95 -6.45 -1.19
C LEU A 39 -1.71 -7.44 -2.08
N GLY A 40 -2.59 -6.95 -2.96
CA GLY A 40 -3.39 -7.77 -3.87
C GLY A 40 -4.37 -8.72 -3.16
N SER A 41 -4.68 -8.48 -1.90
CA SER A 41 -5.59 -9.34 -1.14
C SER A 41 -7.03 -8.97 -1.47
N ARG A 42 -7.78 -9.92 -2.04
CA ARG A 42 -9.18 -9.74 -2.38
C ARG A 42 -10.02 -9.51 -1.11
N PRO A 43 -10.92 -8.51 -1.07
CA PRO A 43 -11.87 -8.38 0.03
C PRO A 43 -12.65 -9.69 0.20
N GLY A 44 -12.60 -10.29 1.41
CA GLY A 44 -13.30 -11.54 1.74
C GLY A 44 -12.45 -12.82 1.77
N SER A 45 -11.14 -12.79 1.49
CA SER A 45 -10.28 -13.97 1.67
C SER A 45 -9.82 -14.15 3.14
N PRO A 46 -9.81 -15.37 3.70
CA PRO A 46 -9.35 -15.63 5.06
C PRO A 46 -7.88 -15.21 5.22
N ARG A 47 -7.62 -14.33 6.17
CA ARG A 47 -6.31 -13.70 6.43
C ARG A 47 -5.57 -14.48 7.51
N GLY A 48 -4.62 -15.32 7.12
CA GLY A 48 -3.55 -15.76 8.04
C GLY A 48 -2.52 -14.64 8.16
N ALA A 49 -2.01 -14.37 9.37
CA ALA A 49 -1.07 -13.29 9.71
C ALA A 49 0.28 -13.27 8.92
N ARG A 50 0.45 -14.15 7.94
CA ARG A 50 1.69 -14.37 7.17
C ARG A 50 1.53 -14.39 5.65
N SER A 51 0.32 -14.24 5.08
CA SER A 51 0.11 -14.50 3.65
C SER A 51 -0.54 -13.32 2.93
N SER A 52 0.24 -12.30 2.56
CA SER A 52 0.00 -11.67 1.26
C SER A 52 0.41 -12.68 0.19
N LEU A 53 -0.48 -12.94 -0.76
CA LEU A 53 -0.22 -13.87 -1.87
C LEU A 53 0.89 -13.39 -2.82
N PHE A 54 1.31 -12.13 -2.71
CA PHE A 54 2.15 -11.47 -3.70
C PHE A 54 3.36 -10.72 -3.15
N VAL A 55 3.47 -10.44 -1.85
CA VAL A 55 4.67 -9.81 -1.28
C VAL A 55 5.00 -10.37 0.10
N ASN A 56 6.29 -10.43 0.45
CA ASN A 56 6.72 -10.87 1.77
C ASN A 56 6.50 -9.79 2.84
N GLN A 57 6.68 -10.15 4.12
CA GLN A 57 6.51 -9.24 5.25
C GLN A 57 7.40 -8.01 5.16
N GLU A 58 8.67 -8.20 4.79
CA GLU A 58 9.66 -7.13 4.63
C GLU A 58 9.23 -6.10 3.56
N THR A 59 8.74 -6.59 2.42
CA THR A 59 8.22 -5.74 1.34
C THR A 59 6.97 -4.98 1.80
N GLY A 60 6.08 -5.63 2.55
CA GLY A 60 4.90 -4.97 3.13
C GLY A 60 5.29 -3.81 4.06
N GLN A 61 6.23 -4.04 4.97
CA GLN A 61 6.73 -3.00 5.89
C GLN A 61 7.44 -1.86 5.16
N ALA A 62 8.20 -2.17 4.11
CA ALA A 62 8.84 -1.14 3.30
C ALA A 62 7.82 -0.26 2.57
N ILE A 63 6.76 -0.85 2.03
CA ILE A 63 5.66 -0.12 1.38
C ILE A 63 4.92 0.76 2.40
N GLU A 64 4.57 0.21 3.56
CA GLU A 64 3.92 0.95 4.65
C GLU A 64 4.67 2.23 4.99
N LYS A 65 5.97 2.11 5.25
CA LYS A 65 6.83 3.25 5.61
C LYS A 65 6.88 4.33 4.52
N VAL A 66 6.90 3.93 3.25
CA VAL A 66 6.91 4.89 2.13
C VAL A 66 5.54 5.52 1.92
N TRP A 67 4.44 4.79 2.14
CA TRP A 67 3.08 5.29 1.98
C TRP A 67 2.71 6.30 3.06
N GLU A 68 3.22 6.13 4.28
CA GLU A 68 2.99 7.07 5.38
C GLU A 68 3.62 8.45 5.16
N ALA A 69 4.75 8.53 4.47
CA ALA A 69 5.45 9.80 4.23
C ALA A 69 4.59 10.88 3.55
N PRO A 70 3.93 10.62 2.39
CA PRO A 70 3.05 11.61 1.76
C PRO A 70 1.77 11.88 2.57
N ILE A 71 1.26 10.90 3.33
CA ILE A 71 0.11 11.10 4.23
C ILE A 71 0.44 12.14 5.29
N TYR A 72 1.55 11.96 6.01
CA TYR A 72 1.94 12.88 7.08
C TYR A 72 2.47 14.22 6.55
N ALA A 73 2.88 14.29 5.28
CA ALA A 73 3.15 15.56 4.60
C ALA A 73 1.87 16.33 4.21
N GLY A 74 0.68 15.74 4.38
CA GLY A 74 -0.60 16.35 4.01
C GLY A 74 -0.91 16.30 2.51
N MET A 75 -0.19 15.48 1.74
CA MET A 75 -0.27 15.43 0.27
C MET A 75 -1.69 15.14 -0.25
N PHE A 76 -2.44 14.29 0.45
CA PHE A 76 -3.78 13.84 0.03
C PHE A 76 -4.91 14.54 0.79
N GLY A 77 -4.60 15.55 1.63
CA GLY A 77 -5.57 16.19 2.52
C GLY A 77 -5.66 15.56 3.92
N PRO A 78 -6.75 15.80 4.68
CA PRO A 78 -6.89 15.30 6.04
C PRO A 78 -6.91 13.77 6.10
N ILE A 79 -6.33 13.21 7.17
CA ILE A 79 -6.33 11.76 7.41
C ILE A 79 -7.76 11.28 7.61
N LYS A 80 -8.15 10.25 6.87
CA LYS A 80 -9.44 9.60 7.03
C LYS A 80 -9.41 8.76 8.32
N VAL A 81 -10.22 9.19 9.30
CA VAL A 81 -10.42 8.52 10.59
C VAL A 81 -11.56 7.52 10.49
#